data_AF-A0A3C0A684-F1
#
_entry.id   AF-A0A3C0A684-F1
#
_cell.length_a   1.000
_cell.length_b   1.000
_cell.length_c   1.000
_cell.angle_alpha   90.00
_cell.angle_beta   90.00
_cell.angle_gamma   90.00
#
_symmetry.space_group_name_H-M   'P 1'
#
loop_
_entity.id
_entity.type
_entity.pdbx_description
1 polymer ?
#
loop_
_entity_poly.entity_id
_entity_poly.type
_entity_poly.pdbx_seq_one_letter_code
_entity_poly.pdbx_strand_id
1 'polypeptide(L)'
;MKKLLYSIVVFFLLGNLSAQTIEKQWVFNNIQSEQGTSLFEIDQSTDTFTLDNGAFEYSLAAKNNLKASGDYIFQNNLLVLFYNQPTDTIRRYRVTKLTQDSLSFSENNTTYWFKAA
;
A
#
# COMPACT_ATOMS: atom_id res chain seq x y z
N MET A 1 -11.36 -19.26 44.04
CA MET A 1 -10.03 -19.13 43.39
C MET A 1 -9.97 -19.80 42.00
N LYS A 2 -10.54 -21.00 41.78
CA LYS A 2 -10.56 -21.65 40.45
C LYS A 2 -11.29 -20.85 39.35
N LYS A 3 -12.44 -20.23 39.66
CA LYS A 3 -13.22 -19.40 38.71
C LYS A 3 -12.47 -18.15 38.20
N LEU A 4 -11.55 -17.62 39.01
CA LEU A 4 -10.72 -16.47 38.66
C LEU A 4 -9.58 -16.86 37.71
N LEU A 5 -9.09 -18.11 37.83
CA LEU A 5 -8.04 -18.66 36.96
C LEU A 5 -8.53 -18.83 35.50
N TYR A 6 -9.79 -19.27 35.31
CA TYR A 6 -10.37 -19.42 33.97
C TYR A 6 -10.55 -18.08 33.25
N SER A 7 -10.74 -16.98 33.98
CA SER A 7 -10.91 -15.64 33.39
C SER A 7 -9.62 -15.06 32.82
N ILE A 8 -8.45 -15.41 33.39
CA ILE A 8 -7.14 -14.93 32.93
C ILE A 8 -6.71 -15.65 31.63
N VAL A 9 -7.09 -16.92 31.45
CA VAL A 9 -6.76 -17.70 30.24
C VAL A 9 -7.48 -17.15 29.00
N VAL A 10 -8.69 -16.59 29.15
CA VAL A 10 -9.45 -16.02 28.02
C VAL A 10 -8.85 -14.69 27.52
N PHE A 11 -8.20 -13.90 28.39
CA PHE A 11 -7.55 -12.64 27.98
C PHE A 11 -6.25 -12.85 27.18
N PHE A 12 -5.54 -13.97 27.39
CA PHE A 12 -4.33 -14.30 26.61
C PHE A 12 -4.63 -14.90 25.22
N LEU A 13 -5.88 -15.27 24.95
CA LEU A 13 -6.34 -15.78 23.65
C LEU A 13 -6.81 -14.67 22.70
N LEU A 14 -6.92 -13.42 23.18
CA LEU A 14 -7.16 -12.25 22.33
C LEU A 14 -5.84 -11.92 21.63
N GLY A 15 -5.65 -12.57 20.49
CA GLY A 15 -4.40 -12.68 19.77
C GLY A 15 -3.73 -11.36 19.41
N ASN A 16 -2.46 -11.52 19.05
CA ASN A 16 -1.66 -10.56 18.31
C ASN A 16 -2.38 -10.14 17.03
N LEU A 17 -3.34 -9.22 17.13
CA LEU A 17 -3.83 -8.43 16.00
C LEU A 17 -2.73 -7.43 15.69
N SER A 18 -1.68 -7.90 15.01
CA SER A 18 -0.76 -6.99 14.35
C SER A 18 -1.57 -6.24 13.30
N ALA A 19 -1.91 -4.99 13.61
CA ALA A 19 -2.43 -4.06 12.62
C ALA A 19 -1.32 -3.93 11.57
N GLN A 20 -1.49 -4.62 10.44
CA GLN A 20 -0.52 -4.50 9.36
C GLN A 20 -0.51 -3.05 8.89
N THR A 21 0.66 -2.43 8.97
CA THR A 21 0.83 -1.07 8.51
C THR A 21 1.07 -1.07 7.00
N ILE A 22 0.50 -0.07 6.34
CA ILE A 22 0.82 0.22 4.93
C ILE A 22 2.12 1.03 4.82
N GLU A 23 2.58 1.64 5.93
CA GLU A 23 3.81 2.43 5.99
C GLU A 23 5.02 1.55 5.78
N LYS A 24 5.69 1.80 4.65
CA LYS A 24 6.90 1.14 4.21
C LYS A 24 7.40 1.84 2.94
N GLN A 25 8.65 1.58 2.60
CA GLN A 25 9.09 1.64 1.21
C GLN A 25 8.68 0.37 0.46
N TRP A 26 7.92 0.56 -0.61
CA TRP A 26 7.50 -0.48 -1.53
C TRP A 26 8.25 -0.34 -2.85
N VAL A 27 8.53 -1.45 -3.52
CA VAL A 27 9.07 -1.50 -4.88
C VAL A 27 7.97 -1.97 -5.81
N PHE A 28 7.75 -1.27 -6.92
CA PHE A 28 6.79 -1.73 -7.93
C PHE A 28 7.20 -3.12 -8.42
N ASN A 29 6.25 -4.03 -8.56
CA ASN A 29 6.46 -5.37 -9.10
C ASN A 29 5.73 -5.56 -10.42
N ASN A 30 4.52 -5.01 -10.57
CA ASN A 30 3.77 -5.04 -11.83
C ASN A 30 2.67 -3.97 -11.84
N ILE A 31 2.35 -3.43 -13.02
CA ILE A 31 1.18 -2.58 -13.26
C ILE A 31 0.42 -3.18 -14.44
N GLN A 32 -0.78 -3.70 -14.20
CA GLN A 32 -1.54 -4.45 -15.21
C GLN A 32 -2.92 -3.87 -15.45
N SER A 33 -3.42 -4.04 -16.68
CA SER A 33 -4.84 -3.89 -16.96
C SER A 33 -5.64 -5.04 -16.35
N GLU A 34 -6.96 -4.92 -16.33
CA GLU A 34 -7.90 -5.96 -15.89
C GLU A 34 -7.73 -7.28 -16.68
N GLN A 35 -7.24 -7.22 -17.91
CA GLN A 35 -6.96 -8.41 -18.74
C GLN A 35 -5.59 -9.05 -18.44
N GLY A 36 -4.83 -8.51 -17.48
CA GLY A 36 -3.50 -9.02 -17.09
C GLY A 36 -2.35 -8.53 -17.97
N THR A 37 -2.61 -7.65 -18.93
CA THR A 37 -1.57 -7.05 -19.79
C THR A 37 -0.71 -6.09 -18.99
N SER A 38 0.61 -6.25 -19.03
CA SER A 38 1.55 -5.30 -18.43
C SER A 38 1.45 -3.94 -19.14
N LEU A 39 1.26 -2.87 -18.37
CA LEU A 39 1.10 -1.51 -18.88
C LEU A 39 2.41 -0.74 -18.92
N PHE A 40 3.38 -1.13 -18.09
CA PHE A 40 4.68 -0.47 -17.96
C PHE A 40 5.76 -1.51 -17.67
N GLU A 41 6.96 -1.30 -18.23
CA GLU A 41 8.17 -1.95 -17.77
C GLU A 41 8.57 -1.37 -16.41
N ILE A 42 9.01 -2.23 -15.49
CA ILE A 42 9.32 -1.83 -14.11
C ILE A 42 10.82 -1.95 -13.86
N ASP A 43 11.44 -0.83 -13.48
CA ASP A 43 12.80 -0.78 -12.97
C ASP A 43 12.78 -0.96 -11.45
N GLN A 44 13.13 -2.16 -10.99
CA GLN A 44 13.15 -2.50 -9.55
C GLN A 44 14.09 -1.61 -8.72
N SER A 45 15.05 -0.91 -9.34
CA SER A 45 16.01 -0.06 -8.64
C SER A 45 15.53 1.38 -8.44
N THR A 46 14.60 1.85 -9.27
CA THR A 46 14.15 3.25 -9.27
C THR A 46 12.64 3.42 -9.13
N ASP A 47 11.84 2.40 -9.43
CA ASP A 47 10.39 2.44 -9.32
C ASP A 47 9.95 2.04 -7.91
N THR A 48 9.93 3.02 -7.02
CA THR A 48 9.55 2.87 -5.61
C THR A 48 8.29 3.64 -5.28
N PHE A 49 7.62 3.23 -4.21
CA PHE A 49 6.49 3.92 -3.60
C PHE A 49 6.65 3.88 -2.08
N THR A 50 6.92 5.03 -1.48
CA THR A 50 7.09 5.17 -0.04
C THR A 50 5.84 5.76 0.57
N LEU A 51 5.39 5.15 1.67
CA LEU A 51 4.36 5.67 2.56
C LEU A 51 4.99 5.78 3.94
N ASP A 52 5.05 7.00 4.48
CA ASP A 52 5.66 7.26 5.78
C ASP A 52 4.95 8.43 6.47
N ASN A 53 4.43 8.18 7.67
CA ASN A 53 3.85 9.19 8.56
C ASN A 53 2.85 10.15 7.87
N GLY A 54 1.95 9.60 7.05
CA GLY A 54 0.94 10.37 6.32
C GLY A 54 1.41 11.04 5.01
N ALA A 55 2.70 10.97 4.66
CA ALA A 55 3.24 11.44 3.39
C ALA A 55 3.51 10.28 2.43
N PHE A 56 3.41 10.55 1.13
CA PHE A 56 3.78 9.59 0.09
C PHE A 56 4.74 10.20 -0.92
N GLU A 57 5.58 9.34 -1.49
CA GLU A 57 6.38 9.63 -2.68
C GLU A 57 6.45 8.39 -3.58
N TYR A 58 6.43 8.57 -4.90
CA TYR A 58 6.76 7.47 -5.82
C TYR A 58 7.47 7.95 -7.08
N SER A 59 8.17 7.01 -7.71
CA SER A 59 8.76 7.17 -9.03
C SER A 59 8.34 6.06 -9.99
N LEU A 60 8.25 6.41 -11.28
CA LEU A 60 8.00 5.45 -12.37
C LEU A 60 8.77 5.88 -13.63
N ALA A 61 9.89 5.22 -13.91
CA ALA A 61 10.81 5.53 -14.99
C ALA A 61 10.12 5.46 -16.37
N ALA A 62 9.37 4.38 -16.61
CA ALA A 62 8.65 4.13 -17.87
C ALA A 62 7.55 5.15 -18.20
N LYS A 63 7.21 6.04 -17.26
CA LYS A 63 6.22 7.11 -17.44
C LYS A 63 6.89 8.49 -17.47
N ASN A 64 7.85 8.67 -18.38
CA ASN A 64 8.64 9.90 -18.53
C ASN A 64 9.37 10.32 -17.23
N ASN A 65 9.93 9.34 -16.51
CA ASN A 65 10.56 9.56 -15.20
C ASN A 65 9.62 10.28 -14.22
N LEU A 66 8.37 9.83 -14.17
CA LEU A 66 7.36 10.39 -13.28
C LEU A 66 7.89 10.35 -11.84
N LYS A 67 7.79 11.49 -11.17
CA LYS A 67 7.95 11.62 -9.73
C LYS A 67 6.69 12.25 -9.18
N ALA A 68 6.17 11.69 -8.11
CA ALA A 68 4.99 12.19 -7.45
C ALA A 68 5.14 12.17 -5.94
N SER A 69 4.51 13.13 -5.29
CA SER A 69 4.54 13.26 -3.84
C SER A 69 3.31 14.00 -3.32
N GLY A 70 3.07 13.86 -2.02
CA GLY A 70 2.01 14.55 -1.32
C GLY A 70 1.63 13.84 -0.03
N ASP A 71 0.38 13.97 0.37
CA ASP A 71 -0.16 13.38 1.58
C ASP A 71 -1.10 12.21 1.26
N TYR A 72 -1.28 11.28 2.20
CA TYR A 72 -2.21 10.18 2.03
C TYR A 72 -3.09 9.93 3.25
N ILE A 73 -4.24 9.32 3.00
CA ILE A 73 -5.10 8.72 4.01
C ILE A 73 -5.32 7.26 3.63
N PHE A 74 -5.18 6.36 4.61
CA PHE A 74 -5.50 4.95 4.45
C PHE A 74 -6.47 4.49 5.53
N GLN A 75 -7.68 4.10 5.12
CA GLN A 75 -8.71 3.59 6.03
C GLN A 75 -9.69 2.69 5.28
N ASN A 76 -10.17 1.61 5.90
CA ASN A 76 -11.18 0.71 5.32
C ASN A 76 -10.81 0.22 3.90
N ASN A 77 -9.54 -0.14 3.71
CA ASN A 77 -8.95 -0.55 2.43
C ASN A 77 -9.04 0.53 1.33
N LEU A 78 -9.29 1.79 1.67
CA LEU A 78 -9.27 2.92 0.74
C LEU A 78 -7.99 3.71 0.99
N LEU A 79 -7.13 3.78 -0.03
CA LEU A 79 -5.96 4.64 -0.06
C LEU A 79 -6.30 5.87 -0.92
N VAL A 80 -6.20 7.05 -0.34
CA VAL A 80 -6.41 8.32 -1.04
C VAL A 80 -5.09 9.08 -1.03
N LEU A 81 -4.61 9.45 -2.21
CA LEU A 81 -3.40 10.24 -2.39
C LEU A 81 -3.80 11.67 -2.79
N PHE A 82 -3.34 12.65 -2.00
CA PHE A 82 -3.51 14.08 -2.24
C PHE A 82 -2.19 14.62 -2.77
N TYR A 83 -2.13 14.92 -4.07
CA TYR A 83 -0.86 15.23 -4.72
C TYR A 83 -0.45 16.68 -4.51
N ASN A 84 0.79 16.87 -4.06
CA ASN A 84 1.51 18.13 -4.17
C ASN A 84 2.25 18.22 -5.51
N GLN A 85 2.73 17.08 -6.02
CA GLN A 85 3.37 16.94 -7.32
C GLN A 85 2.89 15.65 -8.02
N PRO A 86 2.37 15.71 -9.27
CA PRO A 86 1.88 16.92 -9.95
C PRO A 86 0.74 17.60 -9.16
N THR A 87 0.57 18.91 -9.35
CA THR A 87 -0.43 19.71 -8.62
C THR A 87 -1.86 19.35 -9.00
N ASP A 88 -2.80 19.57 -8.07
CA ASP A 88 -4.26 19.53 -8.30
C ASP A 88 -4.78 18.15 -8.74
N THR A 89 -4.29 17.09 -8.09
CA THR A 89 -4.75 15.71 -8.35
C THR A 89 -5.05 14.99 -7.04
N ILE A 90 -6.21 14.33 -6.98
CA ILE A 90 -6.55 13.36 -5.93
C ILE A 90 -6.77 12.02 -6.61
N ARG A 91 -6.07 10.97 -6.16
CA ARG A 91 -6.30 9.60 -6.65
C ARG A 91 -6.79 8.69 -5.55
N ARG A 92 -7.68 7.77 -5.91
CA ARG A 92 -8.38 6.90 -4.96
C ARG A 92 -8.20 5.46 -5.40
N TYR A 93 -7.61 4.66 -4.52
CA TYR A 93 -7.32 3.27 -4.78
C TYR A 93 -8.03 2.38 -3.77
N ARG A 94 -8.50 1.23 -4.24
CA ARG A 94 -8.93 0.14 -3.37
C ARG A 94 -7.74 -0.78 -3.11
N VAL A 95 -7.30 -0.90 -1.87
CA VAL A 95 -6.27 -1.87 -1.46
C VAL A 95 -6.86 -3.27 -1.45
N THR A 96 -6.34 -4.12 -2.33
CA THR A 96 -6.78 -5.51 -2.56
C THR A 96 -5.92 -6.53 -1.81
N LYS A 97 -4.66 -6.19 -1.50
CA LYS A 97 -3.77 -7.02 -0.69
C LYS A 97 -2.86 -6.15 0.17
N LEU A 98 -2.72 -6.49 1.44
CA LEU A 98 -1.72 -5.93 2.35
C LEU A 98 -1.21 -7.08 3.23
N THR A 99 0.03 -7.47 3.01
CA THR A 99 0.80 -8.42 3.83
C THR A 99 2.09 -7.74 4.31
N GLN A 100 2.89 -8.44 5.13
CA GLN A 100 4.21 -7.96 5.50
C GLN A 100 5.07 -7.62 4.26
N ASP A 101 4.99 -8.41 3.19
CA ASP A 101 5.92 -8.30 2.05
C ASP A 101 5.22 -8.02 0.71
N SER A 102 3.90 -7.75 0.71
CA SER A 102 3.15 -7.49 -0.52
C SER A 102 2.06 -6.45 -0.30
N LEU A 103 1.98 -5.51 -1.23
CA LEU A 103 0.91 -4.55 -1.36
C LEU A 103 0.32 -4.66 -2.76
N SER A 104 -1.01 -4.61 -2.87
CA SER A 104 -1.65 -4.31 -4.15
C SER A 104 -2.90 -3.48 -3.98
N PHE A 105 -3.13 -2.61 -4.95
CA PHE A 105 -4.30 -1.76 -5.01
C PHE A 105 -4.71 -1.47 -6.45
N SER A 106 -5.95 -1.05 -6.64
CA SER A 106 -6.53 -0.84 -7.97
C SER A 106 -7.24 0.51 -8.11
N GLU A 107 -7.17 1.10 -9.30
CA GLU A 107 -7.98 2.24 -9.76
C GLU A 107 -8.33 2.02 -11.25
N ASN A 108 -9.57 2.30 -11.66
CA ASN A 108 -10.03 2.29 -13.06
C ASN A 108 -9.44 1.15 -13.90
N ASN A 109 -9.73 -0.09 -13.50
CA ASN A 109 -9.34 -1.32 -14.21
C ASN A 109 -7.81 -1.54 -14.31
N THR A 110 -7.02 -0.77 -13.56
CA THR A 110 -5.58 -0.95 -13.40
C THR A 110 -5.27 -1.47 -12.00
N THR A 111 -4.41 -2.48 -11.91
CA THR A 111 -3.92 -3.01 -10.63
C THR A 111 -2.42 -2.78 -10.52
N TYR A 112 -2.01 -2.23 -9.38
CA TYR A 112 -0.63 -1.96 -9.02
C TYR A 112 -0.19 -2.99 -7.99
N TRP A 113 0.92 -3.66 -8.23
CA TRP A 113 1.50 -4.68 -7.36
C TRP A 113 2.86 -4.22 -6.87
N PHE A 114 3.15 -4.48 -5.60
CA PHE A 114 4.38 -4.09 -4.96
C PHE A 114 4.91 -5.19 -4.07
N LYS A 115 6.22 -5.15 -3.84
CA LYS A 115 6.91 -5.91 -2.80
C LYS A 115 7.52 -4.94 -1.79
N ALA A 116 7.67 -5.38 -0.55
CA ALA A 116 8.48 -4.65 0.41
C ALA A 116 9.92 -4.51 -0.15
N ALA A 117 10.51 -3.32 0.00
CA ALA A 117 11.93 -3.09 -0.29
C ALA A 117 12.85 -3.87 0.67
#